data_AF-A0A2H9QTB7-F1
#
_entry.id   AF-A0A2H9QTB7-F1
#
_cell.length_a   1.000
_cell.length_b   1.000
_cell.length_c   1.000
_cell.angle_alpha   90.00
_cell.angle_beta   90.00
_cell.angle_gamma   90.00
#
_symmetry.space_group_name_H-M   'P 1'
#
loop_
_entity.id
_entity.type
_entity.pdbx_description
1 polymer ?
#
loop_
_entity_poly.entity_id
_entity_poly.type
_entity_poly.pdbx_seq_one_letter_code
_entity_poly.pdbx_strand_id
1 'polypeptide(L)'
;DKLIRKKGYGSRSEAIRDLIRDETVKQILENENEPVIGTLTIVYDHDASNVTNKLLDVQHRHHKNISSTMHLHLDEHNCLEVLVVSGKVKDVQSIADSITSIKGVKHGKLTVTKKGFD
;
A
#
# COMPACT_ATOMS: atom_id res chain seq x y z
N ASP A 1 20.47 16.86 13.65
CA ASP A 1 20.01 16.96 15.05
C ASP A 1 18.59 17.51 15.26
N LYS A 2 18.22 18.71 14.77
CA LYS A 2 16.84 19.23 14.98
C LYS A 2 15.74 18.28 14.50
N LEU A 3 15.91 17.68 13.32
CA LEU A 3 14.99 16.67 12.77
C LEU A 3 14.93 15.38 13.59
N ILE A 4 16.08 14.94 14.12
CA ILE A 4 16.21 13.72 14.94
C ILE A 4 15.39 13.86 16.22
N ARG A 5 15.53 15.02 16.88
CA ARG A 5 14.79 15.34 18.10
C ARG A 5 13.29 15.56 17.85
N LYS A 6 12.93 16.16 16.71
CA LYS A 6 11.52 16.37 16.31
C LYS A 6 10.80 15.05 16.00
N LYS A 7 11.49 14.08 15.40
CA LYS A 7 10.97 12.73 15.12
C LYS A 7 11.04 11.78 16.32
N GLY A 8 11.65 12.18 17.44
CA GLY A 8 11.69 11.39 18.67
C GLY A 8 12.74 10.28 18.70
N TYR A 9 13.73 10.29 17.81
CA TYR A 9 14.79 9.29 17.79
C TYR A 9 15.68 9.40 19.05
N GLY A 10 15.99 8.26 19.67
CA GLY A 10 16.84 8.16 20.85
C GLY A 10 18.33 8.32 20.55
N SER A 11 18.75 8.15 19.29
CA SER A 11 20.13 8.41 18.87
C SER A 11 20.25 8.78 17.40
N ARG A 12 21.39 9.35 17.00
CA ARG A 12 21.73 9.56 15.58
C ARG A 12 21.78 8.24 14.81
N SER A 13 22.31 7.17 15.41
CA SER A 13 22.41 5.85 14.77
C SER A 13 21.05 5.22 14.49
N GLU A 14 20.05 5.49 15.33
CA GLU A 14 18.67 5.07 15.09
C GLU A 14 18.05 5.79 13.89
N ALA A 15 18.18 7.13 13.84
CA ALA A 15 17.72 7.92 12.72
C ALA A 15 18.38 7.50 11.39
N ILE A 16 19.69 7.19 11.41
CA ILE A 16 20.42 6.71 10.22
C ILE A 16 19.93 5.32 9.81
N ARG A 17 19.69 4.40 10.76
CA ARG A 17 19.15 3.06 10.44
C ARG A 17 17.78 3.11 9.79
N ASP A 18 16.91 3.99 10.25
CA ASP A 18 15.60 4.19 9.63
C ASP A 18 15.74 4.73 8.21
N LEU A 19 16.61 5.71 7.97
CA LEU A 19 16.89 6.21 6.62
C LEU A 19 17.43 5.11 5.69
N ILE A 20 18.29 4.22 6.19
CA ILE A 20 18.80 3.08 5.43
C ILE A 20 17.66 2.11 5.09
N ARG A 21 16.76 1.82 6.04
CA ARG A 21 15.58 0.97 5.79
C ARG A 21 14.66 1.57 4.71
N ASP A 22 14.37 2.86 4.81
CA ASP A 22 13.56 3.57 3.80
C ASP A 22 14.20 3.49 2.41
N GLU A 23 15.52 3.65 2.33
CA GLU A 23 16.26 3.54 1.07
C GLU A 23 16.29 2.10 0.54
N THR A 24 16.39 1.11 1.43
CA THR A 24 16.34 -0.32 1.07
C THR A 24 14.99 -0.68 0.43
N VAL A 25 13.89 -0.12 0.95
CA VAL A 25 12.55 -0.31 0.35
C VAL A 25 12.50 0.28 -1.05
N LYS A 26 13.12 1.44 -1.31
CA LYS A 26 13.18 1.99 -2.67
C LYS A 26 13.97 1.10 -3.63
N GLN A 27 15.11 0.57 -3.19
CA GLN A 27 15.90 -0.36 -4.01
C GLN A 27 15.15 -1.66 -4.33
N ILE A 28 14.36 -2.17 -3.38
CA ILE A 28 13.47 -3.33 -3.63
C ILE A 28 12.51 -3.04 -4.78
N LEU A 29 11.96 -1.82 -4.83
CA LEU A 29 11.03 -1.40 -5.89
C LEU A 29 11.69 -1.27 -7.28
N GLU A 30 13.03 -1.18 -7.37
CA GLU A 30 13.75 -1.15 -8.66
C GLU A 30 13.79 -2.52 -9.34
N ASN A 31 13.71 -3.62 -8.57
CA ASN A 31 13.66 -4.97 -9.12
C ASN A 31 12.22 -5.44 -9.27
N GLU A 32 11.68 -5.30 -10.49
CA GLU A 32 10.31 -5.71 -10.83
C GLU A 32 9.93 -7.16 -10.46
N ASN A 33 10.92 -8.06 -10.38
CA ASN A 33 10.70 -9.48 -10.08
C ASN A 33 10.92 -9.83 -8.60
N GLU A 34 11.30 -8.88 -7.75
CA GLU A 34 11.52 -9.11 -6.32
C GLU A 34 10.19 -9.49 -5.62
N PRO A 35 10.16 -10.57 -4.82
CA PRO A 35 9.00 -10.90 -4.01
C PRO A 35 8.78 -9.91 -2.86
N VAL A 36 7.57 -9.35 -2.80
CA VAL A 36 7.16 -8.37 -1.79
C VAL A 36 5.83 -8.73 -1.13
N ILE A 37 5.63 -8.17 0.06
CA ILE A 37 4.35 -8.12 0.76
C ILE A 37 4.10 -6.68 1.20
N GLY A 38 2.85 -6.24 1.22
CA GLY A 38 2.52 -4.87 1.53
C GLY A 38 1.05 -4.65 1.83
N THR A 39 0.71 -3.37 1.96
CA THR A 39 -0.66 -2.91 2.08
C THR A 39 -0.94 -1.83 1.04
N LEU A 40 -2.11 -1.90 0.44
CA LEU A 40 -2.68 -0.83 -0.35
C LEU A 40 -3.83 -0.23 0.46
N THR A 41 -3.64 1.00 0.94
CA THR A 41 -4.70 1.75 1.63
C THR A 41 -5.38 2.66 0.62
N ILE A 42 -6.70 2.58 0.51
CA ILE A 42 -7.51 3.41 -0.36
C ILE A 42 -8.62 4.12 0.41
N VAL A 43 -9.01 5.29 -0.07
CA VAL A 43 -10.25 5.96 0.36
C VAL A 43 -11.10 6.17 -0.89
N TYR A 44 -12.37 5.79 -0.83
CA TYR A 44 -13.30 5.95 -1.94
C TYR A 44 -14.70 6.32 -1.45
N ASP A 45 -15.46 6.90 -2.35
CA ASP A 45 -16.85 7.28 -2.15
C ASP A 45 -17.76 6.14 -2.60
N HIS A 46 -18.42 5.44 -1.67
CA HIS A 46 -19.19 4.24 -2.03
C HIS A 46 -20.49 4.55 -2.79
N ASP A 47 -20.94 5.80 -2.81
CA ASP A 47 -22.06 6.27 -3.64
C ASP A 47 -21.60 6.68 -5.05
N ALA A 48 -20.30 6.90 -5.25
CA ALA A 48 -19.76 7.33 -6.53
C ALA A 48 -19.76 6.20 -7.57
N SER A 49 -20.85 6.11 -8.33
CA SER A 49 -20.99 5.21 -9.49
C SER A 49 -20.57 3.77 -9.16
N ASN A 50 -20.13 3.01 -10.17
CA ASN A 50 -19.83 1.58 -10.06
C ASN A 50 -18.50 1.26 -9.32
N VAL A 51 -18.03 2.13 -8.41
CA VAL A 51 -16.70 1.98 -7.78
C VAL A 51 -16.61 0.69 -6.96
N THR A 52 -17.61 0.38 -6.15
CA THR A 52 -17.64 -0.81 -5.29
C THR A 52 -17.55 -2.09 -6.11
N ASN A 53 -18.33 -2.20 -7.19
CA ASN A 53 -18.28 -3.36 -8.07
C ASN A 53 -16.95 -3.47 -8.83
N LYS A 54 -16.39 -2.35 -9.31
CA LYS A 54 -15.08 -2.36 -9.99
C LYS A 54 -13.96 -2.76 -9.04
N LEU A 55 -14.01 -2.28 -7.79
CA LEU A 55 -13.06 -2.70 -6.75
C LEU A 55 -13.16 -4.20 -6.52
N LEU A 56 -14.37 -4.73 -6.31
CA LEU A 56 -14.60 -6.17 -6.16
C LEU A 56 -14.08 -6.97 -7.36
N ASP A 57 -14.37 -6.54 -8.59
CA ASP A 57 -13.91 -7.23 -9.80
C ASP A 57 -12.38 -7.33 -9.89
N VAL A 58 -11.67 -6.24 -9.58
CA VAL A 58 -10.21 -6.21 -9.56
C VAL A 58 -9.69 -7.11 -8.44
N GLN A 59 -10.27 -7.02 -7.25
CA GLN A 59 -9.86 -7.85 -6.10
C GLN A 59 -10.05 -9.34 -6.39
N HIS A 60 -11.19 -9.74 -6.96
CA HIS A 60 -11.48 -11.12 -7.35
C HIS A 60 -10.54 -11.62 -8.44
N ARG A 61 -10.22 -10.78 -9.44
CA ARG A 61 -9.26 -11.15 -10.50
C ARG A 61 -7.86 -11.41 -9.93
N HIS A 62 -7.47 -10.66 -8.90
CA HIS A 62 -6.15 -10.74 -8.27
C HIS A 62 -6.17 -11.45 -6.90
N HIS A 63 -7.14 -12.35 -6.67
CA HIS A 63 -7.33 -13.04 -5.38
C HIS A 63 -6.11 -13.85 -4.89
N LYS A 64 -5.17 -14.20 -5.78
CA LYS A 64 -3.92 -14.88 -5.40
C LYS A 64 -2.88 -13.91 -4.83
N ASN A 65 -2.97 -12.64 -5.21
CA ASN A 65 -2.08 -11.58 -4.75
C ASN A 65 -2.68 -10.81 -3.57
N ILE A 66 -4.01 -10.72 -3.46
CA ILE A 66 -4.71 -10.03 -2.38
C ILE A 66 -5.15 -11.08 -1.33
N SER A 67 -4.49 -11.08 -0.18
CA SER A 67 -4.73 -12.08 0.88
C SER A 67 -5.96 -11.78 1.73
N SER A 68 -6.21 -10.50 1.98
CA SER A 68 -7.33 -10.04 2.81
C SER A 68 -7.55 -8.55 2.58
N THR A 69 -8.77 -8.10 2.88
CA THR A 69 -9.13 -6.69 2.89
C THR A 69 -9.82 -6.34 4.20
N MET A 70 -9.55 -5.13 4.69
CA MET A 70 -10.22 -4.55 5.85
C MET A 70 -10.95 -3.29 5.39
N HIS A 71 -12.23 -3.19 5.69
CA HIS A 71 -13.09 -2.08 5.28
C HIS A 71 -13.61 -1.32 6.50
N LEU A 72 -13.55 0.01 6.46
CA LEU A 72 -14.04 0.90 7.49
C LEU A 72 -14.93 1.97 6.87
N HIS A 73 -16.10 2.21 7.45
CA HIS A 73 -16.93 3.37 7.13
C HIS A 73 -16.36 4.60 7.86
N LEU A 74 -15.91 5.60 7.10
CA LEU A 74 -15.38 6.85 7.65
C LEU A 74 -16.52 7.82 7.96
N ASP A 75 -17.51 7.88 7.07
CA ASP A 75 -18.72 8.69 7.18
C ASP A 75 -19.82 8.12 6.28
N GLU A 76 -20.89 8.90 6.03
CA GLU A 76 -22.05 8.51 5.22
C GLU A 76 -21.69 8.09 3.80
N HIS A 77 -20.63 8.63 3.21
CA HIS A 77 -20.27 8.39 1.80
C HIS A 77 -18.90 7.72 1.64
N ASN A 78 -17.98 7.92 2.59
CA ASN A 78 -16.59 7.52 2.42
C ASN A 78 -16.25 6.22 3.16
N CYS A 79 -15.52 5.37 2.44
CA CYS A 79 -14.94 4.15 2.96
C CYS A 79 -13.42 4.23 2.90
N LEU A 80 -12.77 3.71 3.95
CA LEU A 80 -11.35 3.37 3.93
C LEU A 80 -11.23 1.87 3.78
N GLU A 81 -10.38 1.42 2.87
CA GLU A 81 -10.10 0.00 2.68
C GLU A 81 -8.59 -0.24 2.68
N VAL A 82 -8.15 -1.26 3.40
CA VAL A 82 -6.75 -1.70 3.45
C VAL A 82 -6.67 -3.11 2.88
N LEU A 83 -5.99 -3.25 1.76
CA LEU A 83 -5.78 -4.53 1.09
C LEU A 83 -4.38 -5.06 1.41
N VAL A 84 -4.29 -6.27 1.95
CA VAL A 84 -3.00 -6.97 2.12
C VAL A 84 -2.64 -7.62 0.79
N VAL A 85 -1.53 -7.18 0.21
CA VAL A 85 -1.07 -7.59 -1.14
C VAL A 85 0.29 -8.28 -1.08
N SER A 86 0.50 -9.31 -1.90
CA SER A 86 1.79 -9.97 -2.05
C SER A 86 2.00 -10.49 -3.47
N GLY A 87 3.24 -10.55 -3.91
CA GLY A 87 3.58 -10.94 -5.28
C GLY A 87 4.95 -10.42 -5.68
N LYS A 88 5.23 -10.38 -6.98
CA LYS A 88 6.39 -9.62 -7.48
C LYS A 88 6.07 -8.12 -7.43
N VAL A 89 7.10 -7.28 -7.31
CA VAL A 89 6.95 -5.81 -7.31
C VAL A 89 6.03 -5.34 -8.44
N LYS A 90 6.28 -5.78 -9.68
CA LYS A 90 5.47 -5.39 -10.85
C LYS A 90 4.00 -5.76 -10.73
N ASP A 91 3.69 -6.92 -10.15
CA ASP A 91 2.31 -7.42 -10.04
C ASP A 91 1.56 -6.60 -8.98
N VAL A 92 2.19 -6.36 -7.83
CA VAL A 92 1.61 -5.56 -6.75
C VAL A 92 1.42 -4.11 -7.16
N GLN A 93 2.36 -3.55 -7.91
CA GLN A 93 2.30 -2.19 -8.43
C GLN A 93 1.18 -2.04 -9.47
N SER A 94 1.07 -3.00 -10.40
CA SER A 94 -0.02 -3.06 -11.38
C SER A 94 -1.40 -3.16 -10.73
N ILE A 95 -1.55 -3.93 -9.64
CA ILE A 95 -2.79 -4.00 -8.86
C ILE A 95 -3.11 -2.64 -8.24
N ALA A 96 -2.12 -1.99 -7.62
CA ALA A 96 -2.30 -0.66 -7.02
C ALA A 96 -2.69 0.39 -8.06
N ASP A 97 -2.03 0.42 -9.21
CA ASP A 97 -2.33 1.34 -10.31
C ASP A 97 -3.75 1.09 -10.87
N SER A 98 -4.12 -0.19 -11.02
CA SER A 98 -5.46 -0.58 -11.48
C SER A 98 -6.56 -0.13 -10.51
N ILE A 99 -6.33 -0.24 -9.21
CA ILE A 99 -7.30 0.19 -8.18
C ILE A 99 -7.36 1.71 -8.10
N THR A 100 -6.22 2.39 -8.04
CA THR A 100 -6.17 3.85 -7.84
C THR A 100 -6.65 4.65 -9.05
N SER A 101 -6.66 4.05 -10.24
CA SER A 101 -7.24 4.63 -11.46
C SER A 101 -8.77 4.47 -11.56
N ILE A 102 -9.42 3.72 -10.66
CA ILE A 102 -10.88 3.58 -10.66
C ILE A 102 -11.52 4.91 -10.27
N LYS A 103 -12.36 5.45 -11.16
CA LYS A 103 -13.21 6.60 -10.86
C LYS A 103 -14.04 6.34 -9.60
N GLY A 104 -13.88 7.20 -8.58
CA GLY A 104 -14.51 7.06 -7.26
C GLY A 104 -13.49 6.83 -6.14
N VAL A 105 -12.30 6.34 -6.47
CA VAL A 105 -11.16 6.31 -5.55
C VAL A 105 -10.58 7.72 -5.40
N LYS A 106 -10.61 8.23 -4.17
CA LYS A 106 -10.16 9.58 -3.79
C LYS A 106 -8.69 9.59 -3.40
N HIS A 107 -8.21 8.49 -2.83
CA HIS A 107 -6.82 8.33 -2.40
C HIS A 107 -6.40 6.88 -2.51
N GLY A 108 -5.12 6.65 -2.81
CA GLY A 108 -4.50 5.34 -2.70
C GLY A 108 -3.01 5.44 -2.41
N LYS A 109 -2.54 4.59 -1.50
CA LYS A 109 -1.11 4.49 -1.16
C LYS A 109 -0.72 3.04 -0.99
N LEU A 110 0.19 2.61 -1.86
CA LEU A 110 0.89 1.34 -1.72
C LEU A 110 2.11 1.51 -0.81
N THR A 111 2.24 0.62 0.16
CA THR A 111 3.44 0.45 0.98
C THR A 111 3.84 -1.01 0.93
N VAL A 112 5.10 -1.30 0.57
CA VAL A 112 5.62 -2.67 0.47
C VAL A 112 6.89 -2.84 1.28
N THR A 113 7.20 -4.10 1.58
CA THR A 113 8.47 -4.55 2.13
C THR A 113 8.86 -5.87 1.46
N LYS A 114 10.12 -6.28 1.62
CA LYS A 114 10.60 -7.58 1.13
C LYS A 114 9.80 -8.72 1.75
N LYS A 115 9.44 -9.72 0.93
CA LYS A 115 8.80 -10.94 1.41
C LYS A 115 9.88 -11.88 1.96
N GLY A 116 10.14 -11.78 3.26
CA GLY A 116 11.17 -12.55 3.98
C GLY A 116 12.08 -11.63 4.77
N PHE A 117 12.20 -11.89 6.07
CA PHE A 117 13.09 -11.17 7.00
C PHE A 117 14.24 -12.09 7.46
N ASP A 118 14.78 -12.87 6.52
CA ASP A 118 16.03 -13.60 6.74
C ASP A 118 17.23 -12.67 6.53
#